data_AF-A0A5C1A7W9-F1
#
_entry.id   AF-A0A5C1A7W9-F1
#
_cell.length_a   1.000
_cell.length_b   1.000
_cell.length_c   1.000
_cell.angle_alpha   90.00
_cell.angle_beta   90.00
_cell.angle_gamma   90.00
#
_symmetry.space_group_name_H-M   'P 1'
#
loop_
_entity.id
_entity.type
_entity.pdbx_description
1 polymer ?
#
loop_
_entity_poly.entity_id
_entity_poly.type
_entity_poly.pdbx_seq_one_letter_code
_entity_poly.pdbx_strand_id
1 'polypeptide(L)'
;MGMPLNAFGVGATHVGGNYSAEEVEFLKAMDAYQRTHRRPFPSWTEALKVLKSLGYRKVQPAVALPRPPHAPQPEGEPPCPSSAESPPS
;
A
#
# COMPACT_ATOMS: atom_id res chain seq x y z
N MET A 1 32.27 -10.20 11.31
CA MET A 1 31.20 -10.11 12.32
C MET A 1 29.95 -9.61 11.61
N GLY A 2 29.05 -10.52 11.23
CA GLY A 2 27.85 -10.20 10.48
C GLY A 2 26.77 -9.68 11.40
N MET A 3 26.35 -8.43 11.19
CA MET A 3 25.18 -7.87 11.86
C MET A 3 23.93 -8.39 11.13
N PRO A 4 23.03 -9.15 11.76
CA PRO A 4 21.77 -9.51 11.11
C PRO A 4 20.92 -8.26 10.95
N LEU A 5 20.73 -7.86 9.68
CA LEU A 5 19.76 -6.87 9.23
C LEU A 5 18.33 -7.45 9.37
N ASN A 6 17.90 -7.77 10.59
CA ASN A 6 16.59 -8.36 10.86
C ASN A 6 16.04 -7.88 12.20
N ALA A 7 15.51 -6.67 12.16
CA ALA A 7 14.29 -6.35 12.85
C ALA A 7 13.74 -5.10 12.16
N PHE A 8 12.82 -5.29 11.20
CA PHE A 8 11.73 -4.33 11.06
C PHE A 8 10.89 -4.45 12.33
N GLY A 9 11.50 -3.99 13.44
CA GLY A 9 10.76 -3.63 14.62
C GLY A 9 9.80 -2.56 14.17
N VAL A 10 8.57 -2.70 14.65
CA VAL A 10 7.66 -1.60 14.88
C VAL A 10 8.41 -0.55 15.73
N GLY A 11 9.29 0.21 15.08
CA GLY A 11 10.29 1.11 15.65
C GLY A 11 10.34 2.44 14.93
N ALA A 12 9.54 2.60 13.87
CA ALA A 12 9.00 3.89 13.49
C ALA A 12 7.66 4.11 14.20
N THR A 13 7.60 3.85 15.51
CA THR A 13 6.53 4.39 16.34
C THR A 13 6.71 5.89 16.33
N HIS A 14 5.85 6.58 15.58
CA HIS A 14 5.62 8.00 15.77
C HIS A 14 5.23 8.15 17.25
N VAL A 15 6.13 8.71 18.06
CA VAL A 15 5.93 8.97 19.49
C VAL A 15 4.85 10.04 19.60
N GLY A 16 3.58 9.61 19.54
CA GLY A 16 2.41 10.47 19.41
C GLY A 16 1.23 9.86 18.65
N GLY A 17 1.36 8.66 18.06
CA GLY A 17 0.25 8.00 17.35
C GLY A 17 -0.82 7.49 18.31
N ASN A 18 -1.95 8.21 18.40
CA ASN A 18 -3.12 7.75 19.12
C ASN A 18 -3.82 6.67 18.27
N TYR A 19 -3.27 5.45 18.28
CA TYR A 19 -3.81 4.35 17.48
C TYR A 19 -5.21 3.97 17.95
N SER A 20 -6.12 3.77 17.01
CA SER A 20 -7.42 3.15 17.31
C SER A 20 -7.22 1.69 17.76
N ALA A 21 -8.17 1.14 18.52
CA ALA A 21 -8.13 -0.26 18.96
C ALA A 21 -7.95 -1.22 17.78
N GLU A 22 -8.59 -0.93 16.65
CA GLU A 22 -8.49 -1.66 15.38
C GLU A 22 -7.08 -1.66 14.80
N GLU A 23 -6.39 -0.52 14.83
CA GLU A 23 -5.01 -0.40 14.33
C GLU A 23 -4.06 -1.19 15.23
N VAL A 24 -4.25 -1.13 16.55
CA VAL A 24 -3.46 -1.90 17.51
C VAL A 24 -3.64 -3.41 17.29
N GLU A 25 -4.87 -3.87 17.06
CA GLU A 25 -5.16 -5.28 16.77
C GLU A 25 -4.50 -5.73 15.46
N PHE A 26 -4.60 -4.93 14.40
CA PHE A 26 -3.94 -5.19 13.14
C PHE A 26 -2.41 -5.27 13.28
N LEU A 27 -1.79 -4.32 13.99
CA LEU A 27 -0.35 -4.32 14.24
C LEU A 27 0.11 -5.58 14.98
N LYS A 28 -0.63 -6.03 16.00
CA LYS A 28 -0.35 -7.27 16.73
C LYS A 28 -0.44 -8.50 15.82
N ALA A 29 -1.46 -8.55 14.96
CA ALA A 29 -1.63 -9.66 14.02
C ALA A 29 -0.52 -9.71 12.96
N MET A 30 -0.09 -8.55 12.48
CA MET A 30 1.04 -8.43 11.54
C MET A 30 2.37 -8.83 12.17
N ASP A 31 2.61 -8.49 13.43
CA ASP A 31 3.78 -8.92 14.19
C ASP A 31 3.81 -10.45 14.38
N ALA A 32 2.66 -11.06 14.71
CA ALA A 32 2.52 -12.53 14.77
C ALA A 32 2.77 -13.21 13.41
N TYR A 33 2.27 -12.60 12.32
CA TYR A 33 2.51 -13.10 10.96
C TYR A 33 4.00 -13.09 10.61
N GLN A 34 4.69 -11.97 10.84
CA GLN A 34 6.12 -11.83 10.57
C GLN A 34 6.97 -12.86 11.32
N ARG A 35 6.68 -13.10 12.61
CA ARG A 35 7.38 -14.10 13.42
C ARG A 35 7.17 -15.52 12.91
N THR A 36 5.95 -15.86 12.53
CA THR A 36 5.59 -17.21 12.05
C THR A 36 6.20 -17.51 10.69
N HIS A 37 6.15 -16.54 9.77
CA HIS A 37 6.61 -16.72 8.40
C HIS A 37 8.11 -16.40 8.20
N ARG A 38 8.80 -15.93 9.25
CA ARG A 38 10.21 -15.49 9.23
C ARG A 38 10.54 -14.56 8.04
N ARG A 39 9.54 -13.79 7.60
CA ARG A 39 9.66 -12.84 6.50
C ARG A 39 9.53 -11.43 7.07
N PRO A 40 10.60 -10.62 7.03
CA PRO A 40 10.57 -9.26 7.56
C PRO A 40 9.68 -8.32 6.74
N PHE A 41 9.35 -8.70 5.49
CA PHE A 41 8.49 -7.92 4.60
C PHE A 41 7.35 -8.79 4.06
N PRO A 42 6.17 -8.76 4.69
CA PRO A 42 4.98 -9.33 4.09
C PRO A 42 4.58 -8.53 2.84
N SER A 43 4.11 -9.23 1.81
CA SER A 43 3.46 -8.63 0.65
C SER A 43 2.10 -8.05 1.02
N TRP A 44 1.61 -7.09 0.23
CA TRP A 44 0.26 -6.52 0.41
C TRP A 44 -0.84 -7.59 0.33
N THR A 45 -0.63 -8.66 -0.44
CA THR A 45 -1.53 -9.81 -0.48
C THR A 45 -1.58 -10.55 0.85
N GLU A 46 -0.45 -10.69 1.55
CA GLU A 46 -0.38 -11.33 2.87
C GLU A 46 -1.00 -10.45 3.95
N ALA A 47 -0.76 -9.13 3.91
CA ALA A 47 -1.44 -8.18 4.80
C ALA A 47 -2.97 -8.27 4.65
N LEU A 48 -3.49 -8.38 3.43
CA LEU A 48 -4.92 -8.60 3.18
C LEU A 48 -5.43 -9.94 3.73
N LYS A 49 -4.60 -10.99 3.73
CA LYS A 49 -4.95 -12.28 4.36
C LYS A 49 -5.05 -12.15 5.88
N VAL A 50 -4.07 -11.50 6.51
CA VAL A 50 -4.08 -11.22 7.96
C VAL A 50 -5.32 -10.43 8.34
N LEU A 51 -5.63 -9.36 7.60
CA LEU A 51 -6.82 -8.55 7.81
C LEU A 51 -8.12 -9.38 7.71
N LYS A 52 -8.22 -10.27 6.72
CA LYS A 52 -9.37 -11.20 6.60
C LYS A 52 -9.45 -12.21 7.75
N SER A 53 -8.31 -12.70 8.26
CA SER A 53 -8.27 -13.61 9.42
C SER A 53 -8.74 -12.95 10.72
N LEU A 54 -8.57 -11.63 10.84
CA LEU A 54 -9.15 -10.83 11.94
C LEU A 54 -10.67 -10.65 11.81
N GLY A 55 -11.29 -11.11 10.73
CA GLY A 55 -12.73 -11.03 10.52
C GLY A 55 -13.21 -9.77 9.81
N TYR A 56 -12.31 -8.90 9.36
CA TYR A 56 -12.67 -7.74 8.55
C TYR A 56 -13.31 -8.18 7.23
N ARG A 57 -14.45 -7.57 6.92
CA ARG A 57 -15.15 -7.75 5.64
C ARG A 57 -15.42 -6.41 5.00
N LYS A 58 -15.39 -6.40 3.67
CA LYS A 58 -15.75 -5.23 2.89
C LYS A 58 -17.27 -5.07 2.90
N VAL A 59 -17.77 -4.09 3.65
CA VAL A 59 -19.22 -3.80 3.78
C VAL A 59 -19.70 -2.67 2.87
N GLN A 60 -18.77 -1.94 2.26
CA GLN A 60 -19.06 -0.80 1.38
C GLN A 60 -18.31 -0.89 0.06
N PRO A 61 -18.83 -0.28 -1.03
CA PRO A 61 -18.10 -0.14 -2.27
C PRO A 61 -16.82 0.68 -2.05
N ALA A 62 -15.85 0.54 -2.96
CA ALA A 62 -14.62 1.32 -2.86
C ALA A 62 -14.94 2.80 -3.03
N VAL A 63 -14.58 3.61 -2.04
CA VAL A 63 -14.61 5.07 -2.14
C VAL A 63 -13.30 5.49 -2.81
N ALA A 64 -13.37 6.45 -3.75
CA ALA A 64 -12.17 7.01 -4.35
C ALA A 64 -11.30 7.61 -3.24
N LEU A 65 -10.00 7.25 -3.21
CA LEU A 65 -9.05 7.91 -2.33
C LEU A 65 -9.09 9.41 -2.62
N PRO A 66 -9.06 10.28 -1.59
CA PRO A 66 -9.02 11.72 -1.81
C PRO A 66 -7.83 12.02 -2.72
N ARG A 67 -8.13 12.53 -3.92
CA ARG A 67 -7.06 12.99 -4.81
C ARG A 67 -6.36 14.13 -4.08
N PRO A 68 -5.03 14.11 -3.93
CA PRO A 68 -4.33 15.32 -3.49
C PRO A 68 -4.75 16.47 -4.42
N PRO A 69 -4.94 17.70 -3.92
CA PRO A 69 -5.28 18.84 -4.77
C PRO A 69 -4.30 18.84 -5.94
N HIS A 70 -4.86 18.69 -7.14
CA HIS A 70 -4.20 18.51 -8.42
C HIS A 70 -2.76 19.05 -8.43
N ALA A 71 -1.77 18.15 -8.36
CA ALA A 71 -0.45 18.48 -8.89
C ALA A 71 -0.67 18.86 -10.37
N PRO A 72 -0.11 19.99 -10.85
CA PRO A 72 -0.36 20.48 -12.20
C PRO A 72 -0.15 19.34 -13.19
N GLN A 73 -1.22 18.96 -13.90
CA GLN A 73 -1.09 18.06 -15.04
C GLN A 73 -0.21 18.79 -16.06
N PRO A 74 0.81 18.14 -16.65
CA PRO A 74 1.37 18.65 -17.89
C PRO A 74 0.29 18.48 -18.96
N GLU A 75 -0.55 19.51 -19.12
CA GLU A 75 -1.38 19.70 -20.31
C GLU A 75 -0.42 19.85 -21.51
N GLY A 76 -0.11 18.75 -22.19
CA GLY A 76 0.84 18.83 -23.30
C GLY A 76 1.33 17.53 -23.92
N GLU A 77 0.60 16.43 -23.84
CA GLU A 77 0.84 15.34 -24.80
C GLU A 77 -0.12 15.56 -25.99
N PRO A 78 0.33 16.11 -27.13
CA PRO A 78 -0.47 16.05 -28.35
C PRO A 78 -0.74 14.57 -28.64
N PRO A 79 -1.97 14.17 -29.07
CA PRO A 79 -2.17 12.81 -29.51
C PRO A 79 -1.17 12.55 -30.63
N CYS A 80 -0.28 11.57 -30.46
CA CYS A 80 0.50 11.05 -31.58
C CYS A 80 -0.50 10.72 -32.69
N PRO A 81 -0.44 11.35 -33.89
CA PRO A 81 -1.25 10.88 -35.00
C PRO A 81 -0.62 9.58 -35.48
N SER A 82 -0.97 8.49 -34.80
CA SER A 82 -0.80 7.14 -35.31
C SER A 82 -1.78 6.97 -36.46
N SER A 83 -1.26 7.12 -37.68
CA SER A 83 -1.83 6.65 -38.95
C SER A 83 -3.11 7.35 -39.47
N ALA A 84 -2.94 8.32 -40.37
CA ALA A 84 -3.79 8.56 -41.55
C ALA A 84 -3.03 9.52 -42.49
N GLU A 85 -2.29 8.99 -43.46
CA GLU A 85 -2.72 8.95 -44.87
C GLU A 85 -2.22 10.20 -45.62
N SER A 86 -1.05 10.08 -46.24
CA SER A 86 -0.57 11.06 -47.22
C SER A 86 -1.29 10.80 -48.56
N PRO A 87 -2.06 11.75 -49.12
CA PRO A 87 -2.50 11.66 -50.50
C PRO A 87 -1.37 12.06 -51.47
N PRO A 88 -1.38 11.56 -52.72
CA PRO A 88 -0.30 11.79 -53.68
C PRO A 88 -0.39 13.18 -54.33
N SER A 89 0.76 13.73 -54.71
CA SER A 89 0.90 14.82 -55.70
C SER A 89 2.21 14.66 -56.45
#